data_AF-A0A533V8L8-F1
#
_entry.id   AF-A0A533V8L8-F1
#
_cell.length_a   1.000
_cell.length_b   1.000
_cell.length_c   1.000
_cell.angle_alpha   90.00
_cell.angle_beta   90.00
_cell.angle_gamma   90.00
#
_symmetry.space_group_name_H-M   'P 1'
#
loop_
_entity.id
_entity.type
_entity.pdbx_description
1 polymer ?
#
loop_
_entity_poly.entity_id
_entity_poly.type
_entity_poly.pdbx_seq_one_letter_code
_entity_poly.pdbx_strand_id
1 'polypeptide(L)' 'MIIFNISLQILIIFWWIGAFISGVALLISEYKYYVIAGAVGWITVGLSSGLIIYAIKRNNKESKRNMSSHIS' A
#
# COMPACT_ATOMS: atom_id res chain seq x y z
N MET A 1 -9.64 16.74 -2.39
CA MET A 1 -9.76 15.52 -3.23
C MET A 1 -8.47 15.18 -4.00
N ILE A 2 -7.75 16.16 -4.56
CA ILE A 2 -6.52 15.93 -5.37
C ILE A 2 -5.35 15.34 -4.55
N ILE A 3 -5.12 15.83 -3.32
CA ILE A 3 -4.02 15.38 -2.43
C ILE A 3 -4.13 13.90 -2.05
N PHE A 4 -5.37 13.39 -1.87
CA PHE A 4 -5.62 11.99 -1.53
C PHE A 4 -5.34 11.06 -2.72
N ASN A 5 -5.63 11.52 -3.95
CA ASN A 5 -5.37 10.76 -5.16
C ASN A 5 -3.86 10.61 -5.41
N ILE A 6 -3.08 11.67 -5.15
CA ILE A 6 -1.62 11.67 -5.22
C ILE A 6 -1.02 10.70 -4.18
N SER A 7 -1.56 10.69 -2.95
CA SER A 7 -1.07 9.79 -1.89
C SER A 7 -1.31 8.31 -2.22
N LEU A 8 -2.44 7.97 -2.85
CA LEU A 8 -2.78 6.59 -3.19
C LEU A 8 -1.93 6.07 -4.38
N GLN A 9 -1.67 6.93 -5.37
CA GLN A 9 -0.74 6.62 -6.47
C GLN A 9 0.68 6.34 -5.96
N ILE A 10 1.19 7.16 -5.04
CA ILE A 10 2.52 6.95 -4.43
C ILE A 10 2.57 5.61 -3.66
N LEU A 11 1.51 5.27 -2.92
CA LEU A 11 1.42 3.99 -2.22
C LEU A 11 1.44 2.79 -3.17
N ILE A 12 0.75 2.90 -4.31
CA ILE A 12 0.73 1.85 -5.34
C ILE A 12 2.11 1.68 -6.01
N ILE A 13 2.81 2.78 -6.30
CA ILE A 13 4.17 2.73 -6.84
C ILE A 13 5.11 2.05 -5.83
N PHE A 14 5.02 2.41 -4.55
CA PHE A 14 5.79 1.77 -3.48
C PHE A 14 5.47 0.27 -3.35
N TRP A 15 4.20 -0.11 -3.52
CA TRP A 15 3.77 -1.50 -3.51
C TRP A 15 4.37 -2.30 -4.67
N TRP A 16 4.38 -1.74 -5.88
CA TRP A 16 5.03 -2.35 -7.04
C TRP A 16 6.54 -2.48 -6.88
N ILE A 17 7.21 -1.49 -6.29
CA ILE A 17 8.65 -1.55 -6.00
C ILE A 17 8.95 -2.69 -5.01
N GLY A 18 8.16 -2.82 -3.93
CA GLY A 18 8.31 -3.91 -2.97
C GLY A 18 8.10 -5.29 -3.61
N ALA A 19 7.09 -5.43 -4.46
CA ALA A 19 6.83 -6.65 -5.21
C ALA A 19 7.96 -6.99 -6.19
N PHE A 20 8.50 -5.98 -6.88
CA PHE A 20 9.63 -6.13 -7.79
C PHE A 20 10.90 -6.58 -7.06
N ILE A 21 11.22 -5.96 -5.92
CA ILE A 21 12.38 -6.34 -5.09
C ILE A 21 12.24 -7.80 -4.60
N SER A 22 11.07 -8.21 -4.12
CA SER A 22 10.81 -9.61 -3.77
C SER A 22 10.93 -10.55 -4.98
N GLY A 23 10.45 -10.14 -6.15
CA GLY A 23 10.55 -10.91 -7.39
C GLY A 23 11.99 -11.10 -7.86
N VAL A 24 12.81 -10.05 -7.78
CA VAL A 24 14.24 -10.11 -8.11
C VAL A 24 15.01 -10.92 -7.07
N ALA A 25 14.64 -10.83 -5.79
CA ALA A 25 15.24 -11.63 -4.73
C ALA A 25 15.09 -13.14 -5.01
N LEU A 26 13.95 -13.59 -5.55
CA LEU A 26 13.72 -15.00 -5.93
C LEU A 26 14.69 -15.53 -7.00
N LEU A 27 15.28 -14.64 -7.81
CA LEU A 27 16.24 -15.00 -8.85
C LEU A 27 17.68 -15.13 -8.32
N ILE A 28 17.92 -14.70 -7.08
CA ILE A 28 19.24 -14.73 -6.44
C ILE A 28 19.36 -16.03 -5.62
N SER A 29 20.28 -16.91 -6.01
CA SER A 29 20.52 -18.23 -5.39
C SER A 29 21.15 -18.16 -3.99
N GLU A 30 21.58 -16.97 -3.56
CA GLU A 30 22.16 -16.71 -2.24
C GLU A 30 21.06 -16.68 -1.16
N TYR A 31 20.83 -17.83 -0.52
CA TYR A 31 19.74 -18.08 0.44
C TYR A 31 19.65 -17.04 1.58
N LYS A 32 20.79 -16.55 2.08
CA LYS A 32 20.81 -15.52 3.14
C LYS A 32 20.30 -14.17 2.67
N TYR A 33 20.72 -13.73 1.48
CA TYR A 33 20.30 -12.45 0.91
C TYR A 33 18.87 -12.52 0.40
N TYR A 34 18.45 -13.67 -0.13
CA TYR A 34 17.09 -13.96 -0.54
C TYR A 34 16.07 -13.75 0.58
N VAL A 35 16.29 -14.37 1.76
CA VAL A 35 15.34 -14.31 2.87
C VAL A 35 15.18 -12.87 3.38
N ILE A 36 16.27 -12.11 3.47
CA ILE A 36 16.23 -10.73 3.98
C ILE A 36 15.55 -9.80 2.97
N ALA A 37 15.98 -9.84 1.70
CA ALA A 37 15.41 -8.97 0.66
C ALA A 37 13.94 -9.31 0.38
N GLY A 38 13.60 -10.59 0.35
CA GLY A 38 12.23 -11.06 0.21
C GLY A 38 11.35 -10.65 1.39
N ALA A 39 11.81 -10.83 2.64
CA ALA A 39 11.03 -10.42 3.81
C ALA A 39 10.77 -8.91 3.83
N VAL A 40 11.78 -8.09 3.53
CA VAL A 40 11.65 -6.63 3.46
C VAL A 40 10.68 -6.21 2.35
N GLY A 41 10.77 -6.85 1.17
CA GLY A 41 9.83 -6.63 0.07
C GLY A 41 8.39 -6.98 0.44
N TRP A 42 8.17 -8.15 1.04
CA TRP A 42 6.84 -8.59 1.49
C TRP A 42 6.25 -7.75 2.61
N ILE A 43 7.06 -7.29 3.58
CA ILE A 43 6.64 -6.37 4.64
C ILE A 43 6.17 -5.04 4.03
N THR A 44 6.91 -4.53 3.04
CA THR A 44 6.57 -3.28 2.34
C THR A 44 5.25 -3.42 1.59
N VAL A 45 5.07 -4.54 0.87
CA VAL A 45 3.81 -4.88 0.16
C VAL A 45 2.64 -4.96 1.15
N GLY A 46 2.81 -5.63 2.28
CA GLY A 46 1.78 -5.78 3.32
C GLY A 46 1.37 -4.44 3.96
N LEU A 47 2.35 -3.64 4.37
CA LEU A 47 2.12 -2.31 4.97
C LEU A 47 1.41 -1.37 3.99
N SER A 48 1.89 -1.30 2.75
CA SER A 48 1.29 -0.47 1.71
C SER A 48 -0.15 -0.89 1.42
N SER A 49 -0.41 -2.20 1.33
CA SER A 49 -1.78 -2.72 1.11
C SER A 49 -2.72 -2.36 2.26
N GLY A 50 -2.27 -2.49 3.51
CA GLY A 50 -3.03 -2.10 4.70
C GLY A 50 -3.36 -0.59 4.71
N LEU A 51 -2.39 0.25 4.38
CA LEU A 51 -2.58 1.70 4.27
C LEU A 51 -3.53 2.10 3.13
N ILE A 52 -3.48 1.42 1.98
CA ILE A 52 -4.42 1.64 0.87
C ILE A 52 -5.85 1.33 1.32
N ILE A 53 -6.07 0.16 1.93
CA ILE A 53 -7.40 -0.26 2.41
C ILE A 53 -7.89 0.70 3.51
N TYR A 54 -7.01 1.11 4.43
CA TYR A 54 -7.34 2.06 5.48
C TYR A 54 -7.75 3.43 4.90
N ALA A 55 -7.01 3.94 3.92
CA ALA A 55 -7.31 5.20 3.25
C ALA A 55 -8.68 5.16 2.55
N ILE A 56 -8.98 4.07 1.83
CA ILE A 56 -10.27 3.85 1.18
C ILE A 56 -11.40 3.80 2.23
N LYS A 57 -11.21 3.03 3.30
CA LYS A 57 -12.22 2.88 4.38
C LYS A 57 -12.47 4.19 5.11
N ARG A 58 -11.43 4.99 5.35
CA ARG A 58 -11.53 6.31 5.98
C ARG A 58 -12.31 7.28 5.10
N ASN A 59 -12.00 7.33 3.81
CA ASN A 59 -12.69 8.23 2.87
C ASN A 59 -14.20 7.88 2.74
N ASN A 60 -14.54 6.59 2.74
CA ASN A 60 -15.95 6.15 2.72
C ASN A 60 -16.70 6.57 4.01
N LYS A 61 -16.03 6.55 5.17
CA LYS A 61 -16.61 7.03 6.43
C LYS A 61 -16.83 8.55 6.43
N GLU A 62 -15.86 9.32 5.95
CA GLU A 62 -15.99 10.79 5.82
C GLU A 62 -17.11 11.17 4.84
N SER A 63 -17.20 10.48 3.69
CA SER A 63 -18.27 10.69 2.71
C SER A 63 -19.67 10.43 3.30
N LYS A 64 -19.86 9.32 4.02
CA LYS A 64 -21.14 9.02 4.71
C LYS A 64 -21.51 10.08 5.77
N ARG A 65 -20.53 10.61 6.49
CA ARG A 65 -20.76 11.60 7.55
C ARG A 65 -21.26 12.93 6.97
N ASN A 66 -20.63 13.39 5.88
CA ASN A 66 -21.02 14.63 5.19
C ASN A 66 -22.41 14.52 4.53
N MET A 67 -22.79 13.33 4.06
CA MET A 67 -24.13 13.09 3.53
C MET A 67 -25.20 13.16 4.63
N SER A 68 -24.91 12.62 5.82
CA SER A 68 -25.86 12.63 6.96
C SER A 68 -26.10 14.03 7.52
N SER A 69 -25.10 14.91 7.56
CA SER A 69 -25.25 16.28 8.07
C SER A 69 -25.98 17.22 7.11
N HIS A 70 -26.13 16.83 5.84
CA HIS A 70 -26.86 17.62 4.84
C HIS A 70 -28.36 17.28 4.78
N ILE A 71 -28.77 16.21 5.47
CA ILE A 71 -30.16 15.73 5.53
C ILE A 71 -30.86 16.19 6.83
N SER A 72 -30.10 16.61 7.85
CA SER A 72 -30.59 17.22 9.10
C SER A 72 -30.67 18.73 9.01
#